data_AF-A0A928WVV7-F1
#
_entry.id   AF-A0A928WVV7-F1
#
_cell.length_a   1.000
_cell.length_b   1.000
_cell.length_c   1.000
_cell.angle_alpha   90.00
_cell.angle_beta   90.00
_cell.angle_gamma   90.00
#
_symmetry.space_group_name_H-M   'P 1'
#
loop_
_entity.id
_entity.type
_entity.pdbx_description
1 polymer ?
#
loop_
_entity_poly.entity_id
_entity_poly.type
_entity_poly.pdbx_seq_one_letter_code
_entity_poly.pdbx_strand_id
1 'polypeptide(L)'
;MRACVWLIGGTSESAAVARALFDADVPYVVTVTTEAARQLYPSAANVWVGQLSANSIAAFIQRWQVKCILDASHPFASEISRLAIAIANQSAELPGAAYLRYERTEICQQSSSQQSSSQQSLHSKNDAEEHPDRKSTDTDSAERSIISPITSISSLGELLDSSVFSQILRYQRILFTLGCRQLSQFSSHLDRLRQTSQLFVRVLPSIEALSAALAAGFSTQEIVAIRPPISPALERALWQQWQISVVIAKASGIAGGEVVKRAIALELGVHLILIRRPSIIYPQQTNLISEAVEFCAETLRLY
;
A
#
# COMPACT_ATOMS: atom_id res chain seq x y z
N MET A 1 -10.81 32.15 -14.69
CA MET A 1 -11.08 30.83 -14.08
C MET A 1 -10.84 30.95 -12.59
N ARG A 2 -11.67 30.29 -11.76
CA ARG A 2 -11.57 30.33 -10.28
C ARG A 2 -10.40 29.43 -9.82
N ALA A 3 -9.74 29.79 -8.73
CA ALA A 3 -8.73 28.95 -8.10
C ALA A 3 -9.30 27.57 -7.74
N CYS A 4 -8.48 26.53 -7.84
CA CYS A 4 -8.95 25.14 -7.78
C CYS A 4 -8.04 24.25 -6.93
N VAL A 5 -8.63 23.26 -6.27
CA VAL A 5 -7.92 22.15 -5.61
C VAL A 5 -7.57 21.09 -6.66
N TRP A 6 -6.32 20.66 -6.69
CA TRP A 6 -5.94 19.42 -7.35
C TRP A 6 -6.01 18.27 -6.36
N LEU A 7 -7.02 17.41 -6.54
CA LEU A 7 -7.18 16.17 -5.80
C LEU A 7 -6.49 15.02 -6.54
N ILE A 8 -5.50 14.38 -5.93
CA ILE A 8 -4.87 13.18 -6.49
C ILE A 8 -5.69 11.96 -6.08
N GLY A 9 -6.28 11.25 -7.05
CA GLY A 9 -7.30 10.23 -6.80
C GLY A 9 -6.98 8.84 -7.36
N GLY A 10 -8.02 8.01 -7.41
CA GLY A 10 -8.00 6.61 -7.85
C GLY A 10 -8.33 5.60 -6.73
N THR A 11 -8.73 6.08 -5.56
CA THR A 11 -9.04 5.28 -4.37
C THR A 11 -10.44 5.58 -3.86
N SER A 12 -11.05 4.65 -3.11
CA SER A 12 -12.32 4.89 -2.41
C SER A 12 -12.26 6.08 -1.46
N GLU A 13 -11.10 6.29 -0.85
CA GLU A 13 -10.76 7.37 0.05
C GLU A 13 -10.83 8.72 -0.67
N SER A 14 -10.18 8.82 -1.83
CA SER A 14 -10.24 10.02 -2.65
C SER A 14 -11.65 10.32 -3.17
N ALA A 15 -12.50 9.30 -3.38
CA ALA A 15 -13.89 9.49 -3.75
C ALA A 15 -14.72 10.09 -2.59
N ALA A 16 -14.50 9.62 -1.36
CA ALA A 16 -15.12 10.19 -0.17
C ALA A 16 -14.70 11.66 0.05
N VAL A 17 -13.40 11.95 -0.10
CA VAL A 17 -12.87 13.32 -0.05
C VAL A 17 -13.47 14.20 -1.14
N ALA A 18 -13.53 13.72 -2.39
CA ALA A 18 -14.14 14.45 -3.50
C ALA A 18 -15.61 14.79 -3.22
N ARG A 19 -16.36 13.86 -2.62
CA ARG A 19 -17.74 14.10 -2.23
C ARG A 19 -17.85 15.20 -1.18
N ALA A 20 -17.00 15.17 -0.17
CA ALA A 20 -16.99 16.20 0.87
C ALA A 20 -16.61 17.60 0.32
N LEU A 21 -15.64 17.67 -0.60
CA LEU A 21 -15.30 18.92 -1.31
C LEU A 21 -16.48 19.44 -2.14
N PHE A 22 -17.19 18.54 -2.84
CA PHE A 22 -18.38 18.88 -3.62
C PHE A 22 -19.50 19.42 -2.73
N ASP A 23 -19.81 18.74 -1.62
CA ASP A 23 -20.87 19.14 -0.69
C ASP A 23 -20.53 20.48 0.01
N ALA A 24 -19.25 20.84 0.12
CA ALA A 24 -18.77 22.12 0.66
C ALA A 24 -18.58 23.24 -0.39
N ASP A 25 -18.98 23.02 -1.65
CA ASP A 25 -18.77 23.95 -2.78
C ASP A 25 -17.31 24.41 -2.97
N VAL A 26 -16.35 23.53 -2.67
CA VAL A 26 -14.93 23.78 -2.89
C VAL A 26 -14.58 23.36 -4.31
N PRO A 27 -14.11 24.27 -5.20
CA PRO A 27 -13.74 23.91 -6.57
C PRO A 27 -12.56 22.94 -6.60
N TYR A 28 -12.73 21.81 -7.28
CA TYR A 28 -11.66 20.83 -7.43
C TYR A 28 -11.63 20.19 -8.83
N VAL A 29 -10.45 19.68 -9.18
CA VAL A 29 -10.22 18.72 -10.27
C VAL A 29 -9.54 17.49 -9.69
N VAL A 30 -10.06 16.31 -10.02
CA VAL A 30 -9.48 15.03 -9.60
C VAL A 30 -8.72 14.37 -10.74
N THR A 31 -7.50 13.89 -10.47
CA THR A 31 -6.71 13.15 -11.44
C THR A 31 -6.73 11.66 -11.13
N VAL A 32 -7.01 10.84 -12.13
CA VAL A 32 -6.98 9.38 -12.06
C VAL A 32 -6.19 8.78 -13.22
N THR A 33 -5.68 7.56 -13.04
CA THR A 33 -4.83 6.91 -14.06
C THR A 33 -5.59 6.02 -15.04
N THR A 34 -6.89 5.79 -14.83
CA THR A 34 -7.71 4.89 -15.68
C THR A 34 -9.12 5.43 -15.84
N GLU A 35 -9.74 5.15 -16.98
CA GLU A 35 -11.13 5.55 -17.25
C GLU A 35 -12.11 4.89 -16.28
N ALA A 36 -11.87 3.64 -15.90
CA ALA A 36 -12.69 2.94 -14.92
C ALA A 36 -12.75 3.64 -13.56
N ALA A 37 -11.65 4.29 -13.14
CA ALA A 37 -11.61 5.02 -11.88
C ALA A 37 -12.48 6.29 -11.90
N ARG A 38 -12.83 6.83 -13.08
CA ARG A 38 -13.75 7.98 -13.21
C ARG A 38 -15.10 7.71 -12.56
N GLN A 39 -15.56 6.46 -12.62
CA GLN A 39 -16.85 6.03 -12.07
C GLN A 39 -16.94 6.12 -10.55
N LEU A 40 -15.80 6.29 -9.85
CA LEU A 40 -15.78 6.47 -8.40
C LEU A 40 -16.25 7.86 -7.95
N TYR A 41 -16.27 8.83 -8.87
CA TYR A 41 -16.52 10.24 -8.54
C TYR A 41 -17.93 10.68 -8.96
N PRO A 42 -18.48 11.73 -8.32
CA PRO A 42 -19.73 12.33 -8.77
C PRO A 42 -19.69 12.70 -10.26
N SER A 43 -20.79 12.53 -10.98
CA SER A 43 -20.86 12.85 -12.43
C SER A 43 -20.57 14.32 -12.75
N ALA A 44 -20.87 15.21 -11.80
CA ALA A 44 -20.56 16.64 -11.89
C ALA A 44 -19.10 16.99 -11.58
N ALA A 45 -18.29 16.03 -11.11
CA ALA A 45 -16.89 16.28 -10.77
C ALA A 45 -16.03 16.43 -12.03
N ASN A 46 -15.09 17.37 -11.98
CA ASN A 46 -14.05 17.48 -13.00
C ASN A 46 -13.03 16.36 -12.81
N VAL A 47 -13.14 15.30 -13.62
CA VAL A 47 -12.18 14.18 -13.61
C VAL A 47 -11.27 14.26 -14.82
N TRP A 48 -9.97 14.35 -14.57
CA TRP A 48 -8.92 14.23 -15.57
C TRP A 48 -8.33 12.83 -15.55
N VAL A 49 -8.31 12.17 -16.71
CA VAL A 49 -7.84 10.78 -16.85
C VAL A 49 -6.52 10.78 -17.59
N GLY A 50 -5.49 10.21 -16.98
CA GLY A 50 -4.16 10.05 -17.57
C GLY A 50 -3.05 9.94 -16.52
N GLN A 51 -1.81 9.87 -16.99
CA GLN A 51 -0.63 9.99 -16.12
C GLN A 51 -0.04 11.40 -16.28
N LEU A 52 0.01 12.16 -15.19
CA LEU A 52 0.73 13.42 -15.15
C LEU A 52 2.23 13.13 -15.05
N SER A 53 3.01 13.80 -15.88
CA SER A 53 4.47 13.74 -15.88
C SER A 53 5.04 15.13 -15.58
N ALA A 54 6.35 15.21 -15.29
CA ALA A 54 7.03 16.48 -15.09
C ALA A 54 6.81 17.48 -16.25
N ASN A 55 6.62 16.98 -17.48
CA ASN A 55 6.43 17.81 -18.67
C ASN A 55 4.98 18.28 -18.86
N SER A 56 3.98 17.52 -18.39
CA SER A 56 2.56 17.87 -18.58
C SER A 56 1.96 18.60 -17.38
N ILE A 57 2.59 18.52 -16.21
CA ILE A 57 2.01 19.01 -14.97
C ILE A 57 1.95 20.54 -14.86
N ALA A 58 2.92 21.26 -15.42
CA ALA A 58 2.89 22.72 -15.46
C ALA A 58 1.68 23.23 -16.26
N ALA A 59 1.47 22.68 -17.45
CA ALA A 59 0.30 22.99 -18.28
C ALA A 59 -1.02 22.61 -17.59
N PHE A 60 -1.05 21.50 -16.85
CA PHE A 60 -2.21 21.10 -16.04
C PHE A 60 -2.52 22.14 -14.95
N ILE A 61 -1.52 22.53 -14.17
CA ILE A 61 -1.64 23.52 -13.09
C ILE A 61 -2.14 24.86 -13.63
N GLN A 62 -1.54 25.34 -14.72
CA GLN A 62 -1.91 26.60 -15.35
C GLN A 62 -3.34 26.53 -15.91
N ARG A 63 -3.70 25.44 -16.58
CA ARG A 63 -5.04 25.25 -17.15
C ARG A 63 -6.12 25.27 -16.08
N TRP A 64 -5.91 24.58 -14.97
CA TRP A 64 -6.90 24.44 -13.91
C TRP A 64 -6.79 25.50 -12.82
N GLN A 65 -5.81 26.42 -12.91
CA GLN A 65 -5.54 27.42 -11.88
C GLN A 65 -5.41 26.76 -10.50
N VAL A 66 -4.67 25.66 -10.43
CA VAL A 66 -4.45 24.92 -9.18
C VAL A 66 -3.76 25.84 -8.18
N LYS A 67 -4.25 25.88 -6.93
CA LYS A 67 -3.63 26.62 -5.81
C LYS A 67 -3.42 25.77 -4.56
N CYS A 68 -4.10 24.63 -4.48
CA CYS A 68 -4.02 23.68 -3.37
C CYS A 68 -3.85 22.27 -3.92
N ILE A 69 -2.97 21.48 -3.32
CA ILE A 69 -2.79 20.06 -3.66
C ILE A 69 -3.28 19.21 -2.50
N LEU A 70 -4.30 18.39 -2.75
CA LEU A 70 -4.80 17.40 -1.81
C LEU A 70 -4.42 16.00 -2.30
N ASP A 71 -3.40 15.41 -1.70
CA ASP A 71 -2.92 14.08 -2.06
C ASP A 71 -3.72 13.00 -1.31
N ALA A 72 -4.71 12.40 -1.98
CA ALA A 72 -5.45 11.25 -1.50
C ALA A 72 -5.10 9.97 -2.30
N SER A 73 -3.90 9.93 -2.88
CA SER A 73 -3.41 8.80 -3.66
C SER A 73 -3.23 7.54 -2.79
N HIS A 74 -3.21 6.37 -3.42
CA HIS A 74 -2.92 5.13 -2.70
C HIS A 74 -1.52 5.21 -2.04
N PRO A 75 -1.29 4.68 -0.83
CA PRO A 75 0.00 4.82 -0.13
C PRO A 75 1.23 4.27 -0.88
N PHE A 76 1.01 3.36 -1.82
CA PHE A 76 2.06 2.80 -2.69
C PHE A 76 2.26 3.58 -4.01
N ALA A 77 1.49 4.67 -4.23
CA ALA A 77 1.62 5.55 -5.39
C ALA A 77 2.68 6.64 -5.12
N SER A 78 3.86 6.22 -4.66
CA SER A 78 4.89 7.14 -4.15
C SER A 78 5.40 8.14 -5.18
N GLU A 79 5.38 7.79 -6.46
CA GLU A 79 5.88 8.64 -7.53
C GLU A 79 5.04 9.93 -7.67
N ILE A 80 3.71 9.82 -7.68
CA ILE A 80 2.85 10.98 -7.80
C ILE A 80 2.90 11.85 -6.54
N SER A 81 3.00 11.25 -5.35
CA SER A 81 3.20 12.00 -4.11
C SER A 81 4.49 12.80 -4.13
N ARG A 82 5.62 12.20 -4.53
CA ARG A 82 6.91 12.91 -4.61
C ARG A 82 6.87 14.03 -5.64
N LEU A 83 6.27 13.79 -6.80
CA LEU A 83 6.10 14.81 -7.83
C LEU A 83 5.27 15.99 -7.31
N ALA A 84 4.15 15.70 -6.65
CA ALA A 84 3.29 16.71 -6.05
C ALA A 84 3.99 17.55 -4.96
N ILE A 85 4.76 16.90 -4.09
CA ILE A 85 5.59 17.57 -3.07
C ILE A 85 6.66 18.46 -3.73
N ALA A 86 7.37 17.94 -4.74
CA ALA A 86 8.40 18.70 -5.44
C ALA A 86 7.82 19.96 -6.09
N ILE A 87 6.62 19.88 -6.68
CA ILE A 87 5.93 21.01 -7.29
C ILE A 87 5.49 22.03 -6.26
N ALA A 88 4.91 21.58 -5.15
CA ALA A 88 4.53 22.46 -4.04
C ALA A 88 5.74 23.27 -3.54
N ASN A 89 6.94 22.69 -3.60
CA ASN A 89 8.19 23.32 -3.16
C ASN A 89 8.90 24.18 -4.22
N GLN A 90 8.67 23.95 -5.53
CA GLN A 90 9.51 24.51 -6.61
C GLN A 90 8.85 25.59 -7.47
N SER A 91 7.55 25.79 -7.40
CA SER A 91 6.86 26.59 -8.41
C SER A 91 6.84 28.10 -8.13
N ALA A 92 7.40 28.89 -9.04
CA ALA A 92 7.27 30.35 -9.06
C ALA A 92 5.85 30.84 -9.46
N GLU A 93 5.04 30.01 -10.12
CA GLU A 93 3.61 30.25 -10.44
C GLU A 93 2.64 29.75 -9.33
N LEU A 94 3.19 28.96 -8.40
CA LEU A 94 2.57 28.44 -7.18
C LEU A 94 3.52 28.71 -6.00
N PRO A 95 3.88 29.97 -5.69
CA PRO A 95 4.74 30.25 -4.56
C PRO A 95 4.02 29.77 -3.28
N GLY A 96 4.37 28.58 -2.78
CA GLY A 96 3.74 27.95 -1.63
C GLY A 96 2.36 27.33 -1.88
N ALA A 97 2.14 26.59 -2.98
CA ALA A 97 0.92 25.76 -3.08
C ALA A 97 0.82 24.86 -1.86
N ALA A 98 -0.25 25.04 -1.08
CA ALA A 98 -0.45 24.30 0.14
C ALA A 98 -0.65 22.83 -0.24
N TYR A 99 0.23 21.98 0.27
CA TYR A 99 0.18 20.54 0.08
C TYR A 99 -0.32 19.89 1.36
N LEU A 100 -1.35 19.05 1.24
CA LEU A 100 -1.82 18.20 2.32
C LEU A 100 -1.97 16.77 1.85
N ARG A 101 -1.38 15.84 2.60
CA ARG A 101 -1.60 14.41 2.46
C ARG A 101 -2.84 14.01 3.26
N TYR A 102 -3.85 13.45 2.60
CA TYR A 102 -4.92 12.72 3.27
C TYR A 102 -4.59 11.24 3.30
N GLU A 103 -4.42 10.68 4.49
CA GLU A 103 -4.20 9.26 4.69
C GLU A 103 -4.81 8.78 6.01
N ARG A 104 -5.71 7.80 5.92
CA ARG A 104 -6.30 7.15 7.10
C ARG A 104 -5.24 6.43 7.94
N THR A 105 -5.49 6.39 9.25
CA THR A 105 -4.65 5.69 10.23
C THR A 105 -4.49 4.20 9.88
N GLU A 106 -3.29 3.67 10.12
CA GLU A 106 -3.04 2.23 10.09
C GLU A 106 -3.65 1.53 11.29
N ILE A 107 -3.96 0.24 11.16
CA ILE A 107 -4.36 -0.55 12.32
C ILE A 107 -3.11 -0.82 13.16
N CYS A 108 -2.93 -0.12 14.27
CA CYS A 108 -2.01 -0.54 15.33
C CYS A 108 -2.70 -1.65 16.14
N GLN A 109 -2.23 -2.90 16.05
CA GLN A 109 -2.70 -3.95 16.95
C GLN A 109 -1.92 -3.86 18.26
N GLN A 110 -2.61 -3.44 19.32
CA GLN A 110 -2.14 -3.66 20.68
C GLN A 110 -2.08 -5.16 20.94
N SER A 111 -0.92 -5.61 21.45
CA SER A 111 -0.70 -6.96 21.94
C SER A 111 -1.75 -7.31 22.99
N SER A 112 -2.54 -8.34 22.72
CA SER A 112 -3.38 -9.00 23.71
C SER A 112 -2.50 -9.66 24.77
N SER A 113 -2.17 -8.91 25.83
CA SER A 113 -1.54 -9.48 27.03
C SER A 113 -1.88 -8.67 28.28
N GLN A 114 -3.15 -8.51 28.62
CA GLN A 114 -3.55 -8.25 30.01
C GLN A 114 -4.92 -8.87 30.30
N GLN A 115 -4.93 -10.18 30.58
CA GLN A 115 -5.85 -10.76 31.56
C GLN A 115 -5.13 -11.89 32.31
N SER A 116 -5.33 -11.89 33.64
CA SER A 116 -4.80 -12.79 34.68
C SER A 116 -3.31 -12.59 35.02
N SER A 117 -2.88 -12.31 36.25
CA SER A 117 -3.43 -12.70 37.56
C SER A 117 -2.98 -11.74 38.67
N SER A 118 -3.88 -11.55 39.63
CA SER A 118 -3.64 -10.95 40.94
C SER A 118 -3.18 -12.01 41.95
N GLN A 119 -2.37 -11.58 42.91
CA GLN A 119 -2.14 -12.11 44.28
C GLN A 119 -0.85 -12.89 44.57
N GLN A 120 -0.10 -12.31 45.53
CA GLN A 120 0.66 -12.91 46.66
C GLN A 120 1.92 -13.74 46.33
N SER A 121 3.02 -13.77 47.10
CA SER A 121 3.58 -12.97 48.21
C SER A 121 4.95 -13.59 48.57
N LEU A 122 5.91 -12.76 49.01
CA LEU A 122 6.99 -13.02 50.00
C LEU A 122 8.15 -14.03 49.74
N HIS A 123 9.36 -13.45 49.77
CA HIS A 123 10.61 -13.85 50.45
C HIS A 123 11.27 -15.23 50.21
N SER A 124 12.52 -15.23 49.71
CA SER A 124 13.76 -15.45 50.50
C SER A 124 15.03 -15.51 49.65
N LYS A 125 16.15 -15.08 50.24
CA LYS A 125 17.53 -14.99 49.72
C LYS A 125 18.20 -16.36 49.48
N ASN A 126 19.18 -16.44 48.55
CA ASN A 126 20.61 -16.70 48.84
C ASN A 126 21.47 -16.93 47.57
N ASP A 127 22.61 -16.23 47.57
CA ASP A 127 24.00 -16.62 47.27
C ASP A 127 24.46 -17.20 45.90
N ALA A 128 25.32 -16.38 45.26
CA ALA A 128 26.59 -16.63 44.54
C ALA A 128 26.90 -17.98 43.86
N GLU A 129 27.30 -17.95 42.57
CA GLU A 129 28.69 -18.16 42.09
C GLU A 129 28.82 -18.13 40.53
N GLU A 130 29.89 -17.45 40.08
CA GLU A 130 30.75 -17.57 38.88
C GLU A 130 30.25 -17.76 37.40
N HIS A 131 30.50 -16.71 36.60
CA HIS A 131 31.17 -16.57 35.25
C HIS A 131 31.17 -17.70 34.17
N PRO A 132 31.47 -17.40 32.88
CA PRO A 132 31.29 -16.19 32.05
C PRO A 132 30.71 -16.48 30.64
N ASP A 133 30.52 -15.42 29.83
CA ASP A 133 30.51 -15.41 28.36
C ASP A 133 29.49 -16.30 27.59
N ARG A 134 28.34 -15.71 27.25
CA ARG A 134 27.80 -15.79 25.88
C ARG A 134 27.30 -14.43 25.45
N LYS A 135 28.09 -13.74 24.62
CA LYS A 135 27.58 -12.70 23.72
C LYS A 135 26.48 -13.32 22.86
N SER A 136 25.23 -13.10 23.24
CA SER A 136 24.07 -13.35 22.39
C SER A 136 24.14 -12.36 21.23
N THR A 137 24.63 -12.84 20.10
CA THR A 137 24.65 -12.13 18.83
C THR A 137 23.20 -11.79 18.41
N ASP A 138 23.00 -10.59 17.88
CA ASP A 138 21.74 -10.00 17.37
C ASP A 138 20.98 -10.85 16.32
N THR A 139 21.51 -12.00 15.90
CA THR A 139 20.95 -12.92 14.89
C THR A 139 19.66 -13.62 15.32
N ASP A 140 19.44 -13.87 16.62
CA ASP A 140 18.31 -14.66 17.13
C ASP A 140 16.95 -13.90 17.05
N SER A 141 16.99 -12.57 16.97
CA SER A 141 15.78 -11.73 16.87
C SER A 141 15.21 -11.66 15.46
N ALA A 142 16.08 -11.62 14.44
CA ALA A 142 15.69 -11.65 13.04
C ALA A 142 15.10 -13.02 12.69
N GLU A 143 15.79 -14.11 13.02
CA GLU A 143 15.36 -15.48 12.68
C GLU A 143 14.01 -15.86 13.31
N ARG A 144 13.74 -15.45 14.54
CA ARG A 144 12.42 -15.65 15.18
C ARG A 144 11.31 -14.83 14.54
N SER A 145 11.61 -13.63 14.04
CA SER A 145 10.64 -12.80 13.33
C SER A 145 10.29 -13.38 11.93
N ILE A 146 11.21 -14.15 11.36
CA ILE A 146 11.11 -14.75 10.02
C ILE A 146 10.24 -16.04 10.00
N ILE A 147 10.16 -16.76 11.13
CA ILE A 147 9.33 -17.97 11.28
C ILE A 147 7.87 -17.61 11.61
N SER A 148 7.58 -16.34 11.88
CA SER A 148 6.20 -15.91 12.12
C SER A 148 5.36 -16.13 10.85
N PRO A 149 4.11 -16.62 10.95
CA PRO A 149 3.25 -16.85 9.78
C PRO A 149 2.92 -15.57 9.01
N ILE A 150 3.22 -14.39 9.58
CA ILE A 150 3.02 -13.10 8.93
C ILE A 150 4.28 -12.24 9.07
N THR A 151 5.02 -12.08 7.97
CA THR A 151 6.26 -11.30 7.94
C THR A 151 6.03 -9.96 7.24
N SER A 152 6.64 -8.88 7.75
CA SER A 152 6.59 -7.55 7.11
C SER A 152 7.96 -7.14 6.57
N ILE A 153 8.01 -6.73 5.30
CA ILE A 153 9.22 -6.33 4.57
C ILE A 153 9.06 -4.92 4.00
N SER A 154 10.14 -4.26 3.60
CA SER A 154 10.07 -2.89 3.05
C SER A 154 9.77 -2.84 1.55
N SER A 155 10.21 -3.83 0.78
CA SER A 155 10.07 -3.83 -0.68
C SER A 155 10.13 -5.22 -1.30
N LEU A 156 9.67 -5.34 -2.55
CA LEU A 156 9.82 -6.58 -3.32
C LEU A 156 11.29 -6.90 -3.64
N GLY A 157 12.14 -5.88 -3.82
CA GLY A 157 13.58 -6.07 -4.01
C GLY A 157 14.22 -6.74 -2.79
N GLU A 158 13.95 -6.22 -1.59
CA GLU A 158 14.41 -6.85 -0.33
C GLU A 158 14.01 -8.32 -0.23
N LEU A 159 12.76 -8.65 -0.61
CA LEU A 159 12.28 -10.04 -0.60
C LEU A 159 13.09 -10.95 -1.52
N LEU A 160 13.34 -10.47 -2.74
CA LEU A 160 13.91 -11.29 -3.80
C LEU A 160 15.46 -11.35 -3.76
N ASP A 161 16.10 -10.35 -3.16
CA ASP A 161 17.55 -10.27 -2.98
C ASP A 161 18.04 -10.91 -1.67
N SER A 162 17.16 -11.06 -0.68
CA SER A 162 17.52 -11.60 0.62
C SER A 162 17.77 -13.12 0.59
N SER A 163 18.95 -13.53 1.06
CA SER A 163 19.31 -14.95 1.23
C SER A 163 18.36 -15.68 2.19
N VAL A 164 17.89 -15.00 3.23
CA VAL A 164 16.93 -15.52 4.18
C VAL A 164 15.60 -15.83 3.50
N PHE A 165 15.03 -14.84 2.80
CA PHE A 165 13.74 -15.03 2.14
C PHE A 165 13.82 -16.04 1.00
N SER A 166 14.97 -16.14 0.33
CA SER A 166 15.19 -17.16 -0.70
C SER A 166 14.97 -18.59 -0.17
N GLN A 167 15.28 -18.86 1.10
CA GLN A 167 15.04 -20.17 1.73
C GLN A 167 13.56 -20.40 2.00
N ILE A 168 12.85 -19.40 2.50
CA ILE A 168 11.41 -19.47 2.79
C ILE A 168 10.62 -19.69 1.51
N LEU A 169 11.01 -19.02 0.42
CA LEU A 169 10.30 -19.07 -0.85
C LEU A 169 10.62 -20.32 -1.67
N ARG A 170 11.60 -21.14 -1.28
CA ARG A 170 11.99 -22.36 -2.03
C ARG A 170 11.01 -23.50 -1.78
N TYR A 171 10.67 -24.25 -2.83
CA TYR A 171 9.72 -25.37 -2.78
C TYR A 171 8.31 -24.95 -2.34
N GLN A 172 7.93 -23.71 -2.68
CA GLN A 172 6.65 -23.13 -2.31
C GLN A 172 5.72 -22.95 -3.50
N ARG A 173 4.45 -22.69 -3.18
CA ARG A 173 3.41 -22.27 -4.10
C ARG A 173 3.03 -20.84 -3.75
N ILE A 174 3.53 -19.89 -4.54
CA ILE A 174 3.64 -18.50 -4.16
C ILE A 174 2.60 -17.67 -4.93
N LEU A 175 1.69 -17.01 -4.22
CA LEU A 175 0.70 -16.11 -4.81
C LEU A 175 1.11 -14.65 -4.67
N PHE A 176 1.37 -13.98 -5.79
CA PHE A 176 1.59 -12.54 -5.85
C PHE A 176 0.24 -11.80 -6.01
N THR A 177 -0.11 -10.97 -5.03
CA THR A 177 -1.32 -10.11 -5.07
C THR A 177 -1.01 -8.63 -5.29
N LEU A 178 0.20 -8.33 -5.77
CA LEU A 178 0.75 -6.98 -5.95
C LEU A 178 0.31 -6.30 -7.28
N GLY A 179 -0.38 -7.04 -8.15
CA GLY A 179 -0.56 -6.71 -9.57
C GLY A 179 0.71 -7.02 -10.38
N CYS A 180 0.69 -6.70 -11.68
CA CYS A 180 1.75 -7.08 -12.62
C CYS A 180 2.84 -6.03 -12.86
N ARG A 181 2.55 -4.72 -12.66
CA ARG A 181 3.50 -3.63 -13.00
C ARG A 181 4.83 -3.69 -12.25
N GLN A 182 4.81 -4.09 -10.99
CA GLN A 182 6.05 -4.21 -10.21
C GLN A 182 6.78 -5.50 -10.58
N LEU A 183 6.04 -6.59 -10.86
CA LEU A 183 6.61 -7.91 -11.16
C LEU A 183 7.45 -7.91 -12.43
N SER A 184 7.07 -7.12 -13.45
CA SER A 184 7.83 -7.04 -14.70
C SER A 184 9.26 -6.51 -14.53
N GLN A 185 9.53 -5.75 -13.46
CA GLN A 185 10.89 -5.25 -13.15
C GLN A 185 11.79 -6.32 -12.53
N PHE A 186 11.23 -7.46 -12.10
CA PHE A 186 11.94 -8.52 -11.40
C PHE A 186 11.93 -9.85 -12.18
N SER A 187 11.81 -9.81 -13.51
CA SER A 187 11.74 -11.02 -14.36
C SER A 187 12.87 -12.01 -14.06
N SER A 188 14.12 -11.55 -14.01
CA SER A 188 15.29 -12.39 -13.71
C SER A 188 15.22 -13.08 -12.34
N HIS A 189 14.63 -12.43 -11.33
CA HIS A 189 14.43 -13.04 -10.02
C HIS A 189 13.29 -14.05 -10.04
N LEU A 190 12.20 -13.75 -10.74
CA LEU A 190 11.09 -14.68 -10.93
C LEU A 190 11.57 -15.94 -11.66
N ASP A 191 12.40 -15.81 -12.69
CA ASP A 191 12.97 -16.95 -13.43
C ASP A 191 13.80 -17.86 -12.52
N ARG A 192 14.64 -17.29 -11.65
CA ARG A 192 15.38 -18.08 -10.64
C ARG A 192 14.43 -18.78 -9.67
N LEU A 193 13.40 -18.09 -9.20
CA LEU A 193 12.46 -18.64 -8.24
C LEU A 193 11.63 -19.78 -8.83
N ARG A 194 11.22 -19.67 -10.10
CA ARG A 194 10.50 -20.70 -10.85
C ARG A 194 11.25 -22.03 -10.95
N GLN A 195 12.58 -22.03 -10.84
CA GLN A 195 13.37 -23.27 -10.84
C GLN A 195 13.11 -24.15 -9.61
N THR A 196 12.56 -23.57 -8.54
CA THR A 196 12.36 -24.27 -7.26
C THR A 196 10.93 -24.20 -6.73
N SER A 197 10.10 -23.31 -7.26
CA SER A 197 8.77 -22.98 -6.73
C SER A 197 7.77 -22.70 -7.84
N GLN A 198 6.49 -22.89 -7.53
CA GLN A 198 5.39 -22.56 -8.44
C GLN A 198 4.87 -21.17 -8.14
N LEU A 199 4.71 -20.34 -9.18
CA LEU A 199 4.32 -18.94 -9.02
C LEU A 199 2.91 -18.72 -9.56
N PHE A 200 2.12 -17.99 -8.82
CA PHE A 200 0.76 -17.59 -9.17
C PHE A 200 0.65 -16.07 -9.06
N VAL A 201 -0.16 -15.45 -9.90
CA VAL A 201 -0.39 -14.01 -9.85
C VAL A 201 -1.87 -13.69 -9.92
N ARG A 202 -2.30 -12.76 -9.07
CA ARG A 202 -3.61 -12.14 -9.16
C ARG A 202 -3.51 -10.78 -9.81
N VAL A 203 -4.29 -10.59 -10.88
CA VAL A 203 -4.35 -9.35 -11.66
C VAL A 203 -5.78 -8.85 -11.81
N LEU A 204 -5.94 -7.59 -12.19
CA LEU A 204 -7.24 -7.07 -12.60
C LEU A 204 -7.69 -7.74 -13.91
N PRO A 205 -9.00 -7.91 -14.14
CA PRO A 205 -9.53 -8.45 -15.39
C PRO A 205 -9.48 -7.38 -16.48
N SER A 206 -8.28 -7.05 -16.95
CA SER A 206 -8.02 -6.13 -18.07
C SER A 206 -6.96 -6.71 -19.00
N ILE A 207 -7.02 -6.33 -20.27
CA ILE A 207 -6.08 -6.79 -21.30
C ILE A 207 -4.65 -6.38 -20.93
N GLU A 208 -4.46 -5.14 -20.48
CA GLU A 208 -3.15 -4.62 -20.09
C GLU A 208 -2.56 -5.42 -18.93
N ALA A 209 -3.38 -5.76 -17.94
CA ALA A 209 -2.92 -6.49 -16.76
C ALA A 209 -2.56 -7.95 -17.10
N LEU A 210 -3.36 -8.60 -17.95
CA LEU A 210 -3.09 -9.94 -18.47
C LEU A 210 -1.84 -9.98 -19.34
N SER A 211 -1.70 -9.07 -20.31
CA SER A 211 -0.54 -8.97 -21.18
C SER A 211 0.74 -8.75 -20.39
N ALA A 212 0.71 -7.89 -19.37
CA ALA A 212 1.85 -7.67 -18.48
C ALA A 212 2.20 -8.91 -17.63
N ALA A 213 1.21 -9.71 -17.22
CA ALA A 213 1.47 -10.96 -16.50
C ALA A 213 2.12 -12.01 -17.42
N LEU A 214 1.64 -12.16 -18.65
CA LEU A 214 2.23 -13.05 -19.64
C LEU A 214 3.67 -12.62 -19.99
N ALA A 215 3.90 -11.31 -20.17
CA ALA A 215 5.23 -10.76 -20.42
C ALA A 215 6.20 -10.94 -19.24
N ALA A 216 5.68 -11.04 -18.01
CA ALA A 216 6.44 -11.39 -16.82
C ALA A 216 6.65 -12.91 -16.64
N GLY A 217 6.30 -13.71 -17.66
CA GLY A 217 6.54 -15.15 -17.72
C GLY A 217 5.51 -16.02 -17.00
N PHE A 218 4.37 -15.47 -16.58
CA PHE A 218 3.29 -16.29 -16.01
C PHE A 218 2.51 -17.00 -17.12
N SER A 219 2.23 -18.28 -16.94
CA SER A 219 1.33 -19.01 -17.84
C SER A 219 -0.13 -18.72 -17.53
N THR A 220 -1.04 -19.04 -18.46
CA THR A 220 -2.48 -18.84 -18.26
C THR A 220 -3.05 -19.60 -17.05
N GLN A 221 -2.42 -20.70 -16.65
CA GLN A 221 -2.84 -21.50 -15.48
C GLN A 221 -2.37 -20.90 -14.15
N GLU A 222 -1.38 -20.00 -14.20
CA GLU A 222 -0.80 -19.32 -13.03
C GLU A 222 -1.50 -17.97 -12.74
N ILE A 223 -2.44 -17.55 -13.60
CA ILE A 223 -3.06 -16.23 -13.52
C ILE A 223 -4.51 -16.34 -13.05
N VAL A 224 -4.88 -15.56 -12.03
CA VAL A 224 -6.27 -15.28 -11.68
C VAL A 224 -6.58 -13.82 -11.96
N ALA A 225 -7.51 -13.60 -12.89
CA ALA A 225 -8.00 -12.27 -13.23
C ALA A 225 -9.32 -12.02 -12.49
N ILE A 226 -9.27 -11.22 -11.42
CA ILE A 226 -10.44 -10.91 -10.61
C ILE A 226 -10.35 -9.50 -10.04
N ARG A 227 -11.47 -8.79 -9.99
CA ARG A 227 -11.55 -7.42 -9.45
C ARG A 227 -11.80 -7.47 -7.95
N PRO A 228 -10.89 -6.94 -7.10
CA PRO A 228 -11.15 -6.76 -5.67
C PRO A 228 -12.19 -5.64 -5.40
N PRO A 229 -12.83 -5.61 -4.22
CA PRO A 229 -12.69 -6.57 -3.11
C PRO A 229 -13.37 -7.91 -3.42
N ILE A 230 -12.80 -9.02 -2.92
CA ILE A 230 -13.41 -10.35 -3.02
C ILE A 230 -13.80 -10.85 -1.64
N SER A 231 -14.78 -11.77 -1.57
CA SER A 231 -15.24 -12.31 -0.30
C SER A 231 -14.14 -13.14 0.38
N PRO A 232 -14.10 -13.18 1.73
CA PRO A 232 -13.18 -14.06 2.45
C PRO A 232 -13.30 -15.54 2.06
N ALA A 233 -14.53 -15.99 1.75
CA ALA A 233 -14.78 -17.35 1.29
C ALA A 233 -14.09 -17.64 -0.06
N LEU A 234 -14.16 -16.71 -1.02
CA LEU A 234 -13.51 -16.86 -2.31
C LEU A 234 -11.99 -16.75 -2.21
N GLU A 235 -11.46 -15.83 -1.38
CA GLU A 235 -10.02 -15.73 -1.12
C GLU A 235 -9.47 -17.06 -0.56
N ARG A 236 -10.15 -17.65 0.43
CA ARG A 236 -9.81 -18.97 1.01
C ARG A 236 -9.85 -20.09 -0.04
N ALA A 237 -10.94 -20.15 -0.81
CA ALA A 237 -11.11 -21.19 -1.83
C ALA A 237 -10.01 -21.12 -2.90
N LEU A 238 -9.61 -19.92 -3.32
CA LEU A 238 -8.50 -19.73 -4.27
C LEU A 238 -7.18 -20.26 -3.69
N TRP A 239 -6.87 -19.94 -2.43
CA TRP A 239 -5.63 -20.40 -1.79
C TRP A 239 -5.61 -21.91 -1.63
N GLN A 240 -6.74 -22.53 -1.26
CA GLN A 240 -6.87 -23.98 -1.14
C GLN A 240 -6.78 -24.69 -2.50
N GLN A 241 -7.53 -24.22 -3.51
CA GLN A 241 -7.54 -24.80 -4.86
C GLN A 241 -6.14 -24.84 -5.48
N TRP A 242 -5.37 -23.78 -5.28
CA TRP A 242 -3.99 -23.71 -5.76
C TRP A 242 -2.96 -24.14 -4.73
N GLN A 243 -3.37 -24.69 -3.58
CA GLN A 243 -2.49 -25.14 -2.50
C GLN A 243 -1.41 -24.10 -2.18
N ILE A 244 -1.79 -22.82 -2.15
CA ILE A 244 -0.86 -21.72 -1.90
C ILE A 244 -0.26 -21.89 -0.52
N SER A 245 1.06 -21.77 -0.42
CA SER A 245 1.80 -21.87 0.83
C SER A 245 2.43 -20.54 1.24
N VAL A 246 2.61 -19.62 0.29
CA VAL A 246 3.07 -18.25 0.54
C VAL A 246 2.23 -17.24 -0.24
N VAL A 247 1.78 -16.17 0.43
CA VAL A 247 1.10 -15.04 -0.20
C VAL A 247 1.95 -13.79 -0.03
N ILE A 248 2.20 -13.09 -1.14
CA ILE A 248 2.90 -11.81 -1.14
C ILE A 248 1.89 -10.71 -1.44
N ALA A 249 1.71 -9.78 -0.49
CA ALA A 249 0.71 -8.73 -0.56
C ALA A 249 1.26 -7.38 -0.10
N LYS A 250 0.59 -6.29 -0.48
CA LYS A 250 0.84 -4.95 0.08
C LYS A 250 0.13 -4.83 1.43
N ALA A 251 0.73 -4.14 2.39
CA ALA A 251 0.10 -3.70 3.63
C ALA A 251 -0.91 -2.57 3.35
N SER A 252 -2.05 -2.94 2.77
CA SER A 252 -3.06 -2.02 2.26
C SER A 252 -4.19 -1.71 3.25
N GLY A 253 -4.09 -2.17 4.51
CA GLY A 253 -5.06 -1.90 5.57
C GLY A 253 -6.47 -2.48 5.32
N ILE A 254 -7.49 -1.93 5.98
CA ILE A 254 -8.87 -2.46 6.00
C ILE A 254 -9.48 -2.54 4.59
N ALA A 255 -9.45 -1.44 3.83
CA ALA A 255 -10.09 -1.43 2.49
C ALA A 255 -9.32 -2.28 1.47
N GLY A 256 -8.04 -2.58 1.74
CA GLY A 256 -7.22 -3.47 0.92
C GLY A 256 -7.35 -4.96 1.25
N GLY A 257 -8.25 -5.32 2.17
CA GLY A 257 -8.50 -6.69 2.59
C GLY A 257 -7.35 -7.30 3.41
N GLU A 258 -6.49 -6.49 4.02
CA GLU A 258 -5.33 -7.00 4.79
C GLU A 258 -5.78 -7.86 5.98
N VAL A 259 -6.80 -7.41 6.73
CA VAL A 259 -7.35 -8.15 7.87
C VAL A 259 -7.83 -9.54 7.45
N VAL A 260 -8.51 -9.63 6.32
CA VAL A 260 -9.00 -10.89 5.74
C VAL A 260 -7.83 -11.81 5.37
N LYS A 261 -6.80 -11.28 4.69
CA LYS A 261 -5.61 -12.07 4.32
C LYS A 261 -4.88 -12.61 5.54
N ARG A 262 -4.71 -11.79 6.60
CA ARG A 262 -4.07 -12.22 7.86
C ARG A 262 -4.85 -13.35 8.52
N ALA A 263 -6.17 -13.22 8.63
CA ALA A 263 -7.01 -14.26 9.21
C ALA A 263 -6.94 -15.58 8.43
N ILE A 264 -7.06 -15.52 7.10
CA ILE A 264 -6.99 -16.72 6.24
C ILE A 264 -5.59 -17.33 6.27
N ALA A 265 -4.53 -16.52 6.35
CA ALA A 265 -3.15 -16.99 6.42
C ALA A 265 -2.91 -17.83 7.68
N LEU A 266 -3.37 -17.33 8.83
CA LEU A 266 -3.31 -18.05 10.10
C LEU A 266 -4.16 -19.33 10.08
N GLU A 267 -5.37 -19.25 9.51
CA GLU A 267 -6.29 -20.39 9.41
C GLU A 267 -5.72 -21.52 8.54
N LEU A 268 -5.12 -21.20 7.41
CA LEU A 268 -4.62 -22.17 6.43
C LEU A 268 -3.14 -22.55 6.64
N GLY A 269 -2.45 -21.97 7.62
CA GLY A 269 -1.01 -22.15 7.81
C GLY A 269 -0.17 -21.61 6.65
N VAL A 270 -0.69 -20.61 5.93
CA VAL A 270 -0.02 -19.96 4.79
C VAL A 270 0.86 -18.83 5.30
N HIS A 271 2.10 -18.76 4.82
CA HIS A 271 2.98 -17.66 5.18
C HIS A 271 2.59 -16.39 4.40
N LEU A 272 2.22 -15.33 5.11
CA LEU A 272 1.82 -14.05 4.51
C LEU A 272 2.96 -13.03 4.63
N ILE A 273 3.52 -12.65 3.49
CA ILE A 273 4.55 -11.61 3.38
C ILE A 273 3.89 -10.30 2.97
N LEU A 274 3.96 -9.30 3.86
CA LEU A 274 3.41 -7.97 3.66
C LEU A 274 4.51 -6.97 3.33
N ILE A 275 4.43 -6.37 2.15
CA ILE A 275 5.25 -5.22 1.79
C ILE A 275 4.68 -4.00 2.49
N ARG A 276 5.47 -3.38 3.36
CA ARG A 276 5.17 -2.16 4.09
C ARG A 276 4.98 -0.99 3.13
N ARG A 277 4.23 0.02 3.58
CA ARG A 277 4.08 1.26 2.82
C ARG A 277 5.44 1.95 2.69
N PRO A 278 5.75 2.54 1.54
CA PRO A 278 6.94 3.37 1.39
C PRO A 278 6.91 4.54 2.39
N SER A 279 8.04 4.81 3.06
CA SER A 279 8.19 5.98 3.92
C SER A 279 8.40 7.22 3.06
N ILE A 280 7.42 8.12 3.06
CA ILE A 280 7.50 9.44 2.44
C ILE A 280 7.34 10.47 3.54
N ILE A 281 8.23 11.47 3.55
CA ILE A 281 8.11 12.61 4.45
C ILE A 281 7.16 13.60 3.80
N TYR A 282 5.94 13.68 4.32
CA TYR A 282 4.93 14.62 3.86
C TYR A 282 5.06 15.96 4.61
N PRO A 283 4.96 17.12 3.92
CA PRO A 283 4.99 18.44 4.56
C PRO A 283 3.88 18.62 5.61
N GLN A 284 2.67 18.19 5.28
CA GLN A 284 1.50 18.17 6.16
C GLN A 284 0.67 16.93 5.85
N GLN A 285 0.07 16.34 6.89
CA GLN A 285 -0.73 15.14 6.77
C GLN A 285 -1.92 15.16 7.75
N THR A 286 -3.07 14.67 7.29
CA THR A 286 -4.25 14.43 8.12
C THR A 286 -4.88 13.07 7.79
N ASN A 287 -5.60 12.51 8.75
CA ASN A 287 -6.47 11.35 8.59
C ASN A 287 -7.96 11.70 8.65
N LEU A 288 -8.31 12.99 8.76
CA LEU A 288 -9.68 13.49 8.88
C LEU A 288 -10.11 14.21 7.60
N ILE A 289 -11.27 13.78 7.06
CA ILE A 289 -11.84 14.41 5.86
C ILE A 289 -12.22 15.87 6.13
N SER A 290 -12.71 16.18 7.34
CA SER A 290 -13.08 17.55 7.73
C SER A 290 -11.88 18.50 7.66
N GLU A 291 -10.73 18.10 8.23
CA GLU A 291 -9.49 18.90 8.18
C GLU A 291 -9.00 19.07 6.74
N ALA A 292 -9.11 18.03 5.91
CA ALA A 292 -8.74 18.10 4.50
C ALA A 292 -9.58 19.10 3.70
N VAL A 293 -10.90 19.13 3.95
CA VAL A 293 -11.83 20.08 3.31
C VAL A 293 -11.59 21.50 3.81
N GLU A 294 -11.42 21.68 5.12
CA GLU A 294 -11.14 22.98 5.74
C GLU A 294 -9.85 23.59 5.19
N PHE A 295 -8.76 22.83 5.19
CA PHE A 295 -7.48 23.23 4.61
C PHE A 295 -7.62 23.71 3.16
N CYS A 296 -8.36 22.96 2.33
CA CYS A 296 -8.60 23.32 0.93
C CYS A 296 -9.40 24.62 0.81
N ALA A 297 -10.48 24.75 1.58
CA ALA A 297 -11.34 25.93 1.55
C ALA A 297 -10.58 27.19 2.00
N GLU A 298 -9.81 27.10 3.09
CA GLU A 298 -8.99 28.21 3.58
C GLU A 298 -7.90 28.61 2.60
N THR A 299 -7.20 27.64 2.00
CA THR A 299 -6.16 27.91 1.01
C THR A 299 -6.74 28.65 -0.20
N LEU A 300 -7.91 28.23 -0.69
CA LEU A 300 -8.53 28.90 -1.84
C LEU A 300 -9.08 30.29 -1.52
N ARG A 301 -9.41 30.62 -0.26
CA ARG A 301 -9.85 31.98 0.13
C ARG A 301 -8.77 33.05 -0.01
N LEU A 302 -7.51 32.65 -0.16
CA LEU A 302 -6.38 33.57 -0.34
C LEU A 302 -6.27 34.09 -1.79
N TYR A 303 -7.11 33.62 -2.72
CA TYR A 303 -7.06 33.92 -4.16
C TYR A 303 -8.44 34.24 -4.74
#